data_AF-A0AAP3A4X0-F1
#
_entry.id   AF-A0AAP3A4X0-F1
#
_cell.length_a   1.000
_cell.length_b   1.000
_cell.length_c   1.000
_cell.angle_alpha   90.00
_cell.angle_beta   90.00
_cell.angle_gamma   90.00
#
_symmetry.space_group_name_H-M   'P 1'
#
loop_
_entity.id
_entity.type
_entity.pdbx_description
1 polymer ?
#
loop_
_entity_poly.entity_id
_entity_poly.type
_entity_poly.pdbx_seq_one_letter_code
_entity_poly.pdbx_strand_id
1 'polypeptide(L)'
;RNEMLSKQRVKAWLLFFIALHDIGKFDIRFQYKSAESWLKLNPATPSLNGPSTQMCRKFNHGAAGLYWFNQDSLSEQSLGDFFSFFDAAPHPYESWFPWVEAVTGHHGFISHSQDQDKSRWEMPASLASYAAQDKQAREEWISVLEALFLTPAGLSINDIPPDCSSLLAGFCSIADWLGSWTTTNTFLFNEDAPSDI
;
A
#
# COMPACT_ATOMS: atom_id res chain seq x y z
N ARG A 1 15.95 5.65 26.97
CA ARG A 1 16.20 7.06 26.58
C ARG A 1 15.85 7.13 25.09
N ASN A 2 14.77 7.82 24.72
CA ASN A 2 14.49 8.11 23.30
C ASN A 2 15.56 9.07 22.81
N GLU A 3 16.55 8.57 22.07
CA GLU A 3 17.35 9.45 21.22
C GLU A 3 16.40 10.08 20.21
N MET A 4 16.27 11.40 20.28
CA MET A 4 15.42 12.15 19.36
C MET A 4 16.02 11.97 17.96
N LEU A 5 15.27 11.30 17.07
CA LEU A 5 15.69 11.13 15.68
C LEU A 5 16.02 12.48 15.06
N SER A 6 17.05 12.52 14.21
CA SER A 6 17.37 13.72 13.46
C SER A 6 16.20 14.13 12.58
N LYS A 7 16.07 15.43 12.30
CA LYS A 7 15.04 15.97 11.39
C LYS A 7 15.04 15.26 10.02
N GLN A 8 16.21 14.87 9.54
CA GLN A 8 16.36 14.13 8.27
C GLN A 8 15.71 12.75 8.35
N ARG A 9 15.96 11.98 9.42
CA ARG A 9 15.40 10.64 9.61
C ARG A 9 13.89 10.67 9.81
N VAL A 10 13.37 11.65 10.55
CA VAL A 10 11.91 11.84 10.70
C VAL A 10 11.26 12.19 9.35
N LYS A 11 11.90 13.07 8.56
CA LYS A 11 11.40 13.43 7.22
C LYS A 11 11.39 12.21 6.29
N ALA A 12 12.42 11.37 6.34
CA ALA A 12 12.48 10.14 5.54
C ALA A 12 11.31 9.20 5.84
N TRP A 13 11.05 8.90 7.11
CA TRP A 13 9.88 8.10 7.51
C TRP A 13 8.56 8.71 7.08
N LEU A 14 8.41 10.03 7.26
CA LEU A 14 7.19 10.74 6.86
C LEU A 14 6.92 10.59 5.35
N LEU A 15 7.94 10.81 4.51
CA LEU A 15 7.81 10.69 3.05
C LEU A 15 7.54 9.25 2.62
N PHE A 16 8.26 8.29 3.22
CA PHE A 16 8.08 6.86 2.97
C PHE A 16 6.63 6.43 3.23
N PHE A 17 6.08 6.71 4.42
CA PHE A 17 4.73 6.31 4.74
C PHE A 17 3.66 7.08 3.96
N ILE A 18 3.82 8.40 3.74
CA ILE A 18 2.86 9.14 2.91
C ILE A 18 2.81 8.55 1.50
N ALA A 19 3.95 8.16 0.92
CA ALA A 19 3.97 7.54 -0.40
C ALA A 19 3.31 6.15 -0.46
N LEU A 20 3.05 5.51 0.70
CA LEU A 20 2.30 4.26 0.82
C LEU A 20 0.78 4.44 0.92
N HIS A 21 0.27 5.67 1.05
CA HIS A 21 -1.17 5.93 1.26
C HIS A 21 -2.08 5.20 0.25
N ASP A 22 -1.60 5.11 -0.99
CA ASP A 22 -2.29 4.54 -2.14
C ASP A 22 -1.85 3.10 -2.48
N ILE A 23 -1.15 2.39 -1.58
CA ILE A 23 -0.64 1.04 -1.87
C ILE A 23 -1.73 0.03 -2.30
N GLY A 24 -2.97 0.22 -1.87
CA GLY A 24 -4.08 -0.62 -2.36
C GLY A 24 -4.49 -0.36 -3.80
N LYS A 25 -3.92 0.65 -4.48
CA LYS A 25 -4.12 0.86 -5.92
C LYS A 25 -3.41 -0.23 -6.74
N PHE A 26 -2.41 -0.93 -6.21
CA PHE A 26 -1.76 -2.10 -6.83
C PHE A 26 -2.60 -3.39 -6.72
N ASP A 27 -3.92 -3.26 -6.73
CA ASP A 27 -4.87 -4.37 -6.76
C ASP A 27 -5.63 -4.34 -8.08
N ILE A 28 -5.81 -5.50 -8.71
CA ILE A 28 -6.51 -5.61 -9.99
C ILE A 28 -7.90 -4.97 -9.97
N ARG A 29 -8.62 -5.02 -8.84
CA ARG A 29 -9.95 -4.41 -8.70
C ARG A 29 -9.91 -2.89 -8.71
N PHE A 30 -8.80 -2.28 -8.28
CA PHE A 30 -8.57 -0.84 -8.46
C PHE A 30 -8.16 -0.55 -9.91
N GLN A 31 -7.18 -1.29 -10.43
CA GLN A 31 -6.64 -1.05 -11.77
C GLN A 31 -7.71 -1.18 -12.87
N TYR A 32 -8.60 -2.17 -12.76
CA TYR A 32 -9.73 -2.37 -13.68
C TYR A 32 -10.88 -1.35 -13.51
N LYS A 33 -10.77 -0.35 -12.62
CA LYS A 33 -11.67 0.82 -12.71
C LYS A 33 -11.53 1.53 -14.07
N SER A 34 -10.36 1.39 -14.72
CA SER A 34 -10.16 1.70 -16.14
C SER A 34 -9.65 0.45 -16.89
N ALA A 35 -10.58 -0.42 -17.30
CA ALA A 35 -10.23 -1.63 -18.07
C ALA A 35 -9.50 -1.31 -19.38
N GLU A 36 -9.85 -0.20 -20.06
CA GLU A 36 -9.18 0.23 -21.29
C GLU A 36 -7.69 0.53 -21.03
N SER A 37 -7.38 1.31 -19.99
CA SER A 37 -5.99 1.62 -19.63
C SER A 37 -5.22 0.36 -19.26
N TRP A 38 -5.83 -0.53 -18.46
CA TRP A 38 -5.20 -1.77 -18.06
C TRP A 38 -4.85 -2.67 -19.25
N LEU A 39 -5.79 -2.86 -20.19
CA LEU A 39 -5.61 -3.72 -21.37
C LEU A 39 -4.54 -3.16 -22.31
N LYS A 40 -4.44 -1.83 -22.44
CA LYS A 40 -3.37 -1.16 -23.20
C LYS A 40 -2.00 -1.40 -22.60
N LEU A 41 -1.89 -1.38 -21.27
CA LEU A 41 -0.62 -1.60 -20.55
C LEU A 41 -0.24 -3.08 -20.42
N ASN A 42 -1.21 -4.00 -20.56
CA ASN A 42 -0.99 -5.45 -20.40
C ASN A 42 -1.49 -6.23 -21.64
N PRO A 43 -0.98 -5.95 -22.85
CA PRO A 43 -1.51 -6.53 -24.09
C PRO A 43 -1.24 -8.04 -24.22
N ALA A 44 -0.22 -8.55 -23.51
CA ALA A 44 0.16 -9.96 -23.52
C ALA A 44 -0.69 -10.82 -22.56
N THR A 45 -1.41 -10.20 -21.64
CA THR A 45 -2.32 -10.95 -20.78
C THR A 45 -3.56 -11.30 -21.60
N PRO A 46 -3.89 -12.60 -21.76
CA PRO A 46 -5.13 -12.99 -22.42
C PRO A 46 -6.29 -12.27 -21.75
N SER A 47 -7.38 -12.04 -22.48
CA SER A 47 -8.68 -11.61 -21.95
C SER A 47 -9.19 -12.64 -20.92
N LEU A 48 -8.56 -12.68 -19.74
CA LEU A 48 -9.05 -13.34 -18.56
C LEU A 48 -10.31 -12.60 -18.13
N ASN A 49 -11.21 -13.31 -17.46
CA ASN A 49 -12.39 -12.70 -16.85
C ASN A 49 -11.91 -11.74 -15.75
N GLY A 50 -11.68 -10.48 -16.12
CA GLY A 50 -11.32 -9.42 -15.19
C GLY A 50 -12.42 -9.19 -14.13
N PRO A 51 -12.12 -8.43 -13.08
CA PRO A 51 -13.11 -8.09 -12.06
C PRO A 51 -14.35 -7.43 -12.67
N SER A 52 -15.53 -7.75 -12.12
CA SER A 52 -16.77 -7.12 -12.55
C SER A 52 -16.75 -5.60 -12.26
N THR A 53 -17.48 -4.81 -13.06
CA THR A 53 -17.62 -3.37 -12.82
C THR A 53 -18.13 -3.05 -11.41
N GLN A 54 -19.01 -3.89 -10.85
CA GLN A 54 -19.53 -3.70 -9.49
C GLN A 54 -18.43 -3.90 -8.43
N MET A 55 -17.58 -4.93 -8.59
CA MET A 55 -16.43 -5.15 -7.72
C MET A 55 -15.46 -3.96 -7.78
N CYS A 56 -15.10 -3.50 -8.99
CA CYS A 56 -14.18 -2.37 -9.14
C CYS A 56 -14.76 -1.08 -8.52
N ARG A 57 -16.05 -0.81 -8.70
CA ARG A 57 -16.71 0.38 -8.13
C ARG A 57 -16.71 0.38 -6.61
N LYS A 58 -16.99 -0.77 -5.99
CA LYS A 58 -17.04 -0.91 -4.52
C LYS A 58 -15.68 -1.05 -3.86
N PHE A 59 -14.63 -1.29 -4.64
CA PHE A 59 -13.28 -1.45 -4.12
C PHE A 59 -12.75 -0.13 -3.55
N ASN A 60 -12.42 -0.16 -2.25
CA ASN A 60 -11.80 0.93 -1.49
C ASN A 60 -10.31 0.61 -1.31
N HIS A 61 -9.46 1.37 -2.00
CA HIS A 61 -8.02 1.12 -2.02
C HIS A 61 -7.32 1.48 -0.71
N GLY A 62 -7.88 2.38 0.11
CA GLY A 62 -7.33 2.67 1.43
C GLY A 62 -7.46 1.45 2.35
N ALA A 63 -8.70 1.02 2.60
CA ALA A 63 -8.95 -0.13 3.46
C ALA A 63 -8.33 -1.44 2.92
N ALA A 64 -8.41 -1.67 1.61
CA ALA A 64 -7.77 -2.83 0.99
C ALA A 64 -6.23 -2.75 1.01
N GLY A 65 -5.66 -1.55 0.92
CA GLY A 65 -4.21 -1.33 1.02
C GLY A 65 -3.68 -1.71 2.40
N LEU A 66 -4.38 -1.33 3.47
CA LEU A 66 -4.06 -1.78 4.83
C LEU A 66 -4.15 -3.30 4.96
N TYR A 67 -5.21 -3.90 4.42
CA TYR A 67 -5.39 -5.34 4.43
C TYR A 67 -4.20 -6.06 3.75
N TRP A 68 -3.87 -5.68 2.51
CA TRP A 68 -2.81 -6.34 1.75
C TRP A 68 -1.43 -6.10 2.34
N PHE A 69 -1.15 -4.91 2.87
CA PHE A 69 0.11 -4.65 3.58
C PHE A 69 0.34 -5.66 4.72
N ASN A 70 -0.73 -5.93 5.49
CA ASN A 70 -0.68 -6.88 6.61
C ASN A 70 -0.67 -8.35 6.14
N GLN A 71 -1.26 -8.68 4.99
CA GLN A 71 -1.28 -10.06 4.49
C GLN A 71 -0.02 -10.46 3.73
N ASP A 72 0.52 -9.57 2.88
CA ASP A 72 1.66 -9.90 2.02
C ASP A 72 2.92 -10.20 2.82
N SER A 73 3.05 -9.54 3.98
CA SER A 73 4.15 -9.66 4.92
C SER A 73 4.10 -10.94 5.77
N LEU A 74 2.97 -11.66 5.76
CA LEU A 74 2.84 -12.95 6.43
C LEU A 74 3.40 -14.06 5.52
N SER A 75 4.26 -14.92 6.08
CA SER A 75 4.72 -16.10 5.35
C SER A 75 3.56 -17.08 5.14
N GLU A 76 3.56 -17.82 4.03
CA GLU A 76 2.55 -18.86 3.75
C GLU A 76 2.43 -19.90 4.88
N GLN A 77 3.50 -20.10 5.66
CA GLN A 77 3.53 -21.01 6.81
C GLN A 77 2.63 -20.56 7.97
N SER A 78 2.38 -19.25 8.12
CA SER A 78 1.53 -18.71 9.19
C SER A 78 0.03 -18.96 9.00
N LEU A 79 -0.42 -19.24 7.77
CA LEU A 79 -1.82 -19.49 7.43
C LEU A 79 -2.27 -20.94 7.68
N GLY A 80 -1.33 -21.88 7.83
CA GLY A 80 -1.61 -23.32 7.85
C GLY A 80 -1.58 -23.98 9.23
N ASP A 81 -1.12 -23.29 10.27
CA ASP A 81 -0.83 -23.95 11.55
C ASP A 81 -2.03 -23.90 12.51
N PHE A 82 -2.96 -24.84 12.33
CA PHE A 82 -4.13 -25.07 13.17
C PHE A 82 -3.79 -25.23 14.68
N PHE A 83 -2.52 -25.47 15.01
CA PHE A 83 -2.01 -25.62 16.38
C PHE A 83 -1.36 -24.36 16.98
N SER A 84 -1.27 -23.23 16.27
CA SER A 84 -0.60 -22.00 16.78
C SER A 84 -1.44 -21.15 17.75
N PHE A 85 -2.49 -21.73 18.35
CA PHE A 85 -3.46 -21.08 19.23
C PHE A 85 -2.87 -20.37 20.47
N PHE A 86 -1.57 -20.50 20.74
CA PHE A 86 -0.94 -19.97 21.95
C PHE A 86 0.13 -18.89 21.75
N ASP A 87 0.63 -18.62 20.54
CA ASP A 87 1.49 -17.45 20.28
C ASP A 87 1.66 -17.29 18.76
N ALA A 88 0.77 -16.52 18.13
CA ALA A 88 1.03 -16.07 16.77
C ALA A 88 2.28 -15.18 16.81
N ALA A 89 3.30 -15.53 16.03
CA ALA A 89 4.51 -14.72 15.95
C ALA A 89 4.13 -13.26 15.59
N PRO A 90 4.74 -12.25 16.22
CA PRO A 90 4.46 -10.85 15.92
C PRO A 90 4.65 -10.58 14.43
N HIS A 91 3.78 -9.76 13.86
CA HIS A 91 3.90 -9.36 12.47
C HIS A 91 5.24 -8.63 12.26
N PRO A 92 6.01 -8.92 11.20
CA PRO A 92 7.35 -8.35 11.01
C PRO A 92 7.35 -6.81 10.99
N TYR A 93 6.24 -6.21 10.55
CA TYR A 93 6.01 -4.76 10.53
C TYR A 93 4.97 -4.27 11.55
N GLU A 94 4.78 -4.95 12.68
CA GLU A 94 3.79 -4.54 13.70
C GLU A 94 4.00 -3.07 14.15
N SER A 95 5.25 -2.64 14.30
CA SER A 95 5.60 -1.25 14.64
C SER A 95 5.17 -0.21 13.60
N TRP A 96 4.84 -0.65 12.39
CA TRP A 96 4.38 0.22 11.30
C TRP A 96 2.88 0.41 11.28
N PHE A 97 2.09 -0.42 11.98
CA PHE A 97 0.64 -0.39 11.90
C PHE A 97 0.05 1.01 12.17
N PRO A 98 0.47 1.77 13.19
CA PRO A 98 -0.06 3.12 13.41
C PRO A 98 0.23 4.08 12.24
N TRP A 99 1.32 3.88 11.52
CA TRP A 99 1.66 4.68 10.33
C TRP A 99 0.80 4.28 9.14
N VAL A 100 0.76 2.97 8.84
CA VAL A 100 0.03 2.42 7.67
C VAL A 100 -1.47 2.65 7.82
N GLU A 101 -2.05 2.41 8.99
CA GLU A 101 -3.46 2.70 9.29
C GLU A 101 -3.80 4.17 9.04
N ALA A 102 -2.93 5.08 9.49
CA ALA A 102 -3.12 6.52 9.32
C ALA A 102 -3.06 6.95 7.85
N VAL A 103 -2.06 6.50 7.08
CA VAL A 103 -1.91 6.92 5.68
C VAL A 103 -2.90 6.24 4.75
N THR A 104 -3.29 4.99 5.00
CA THR A 104 -4.32 4.31 4.20
C THR A 104 -5.74 4.81 4.52
N GLY A 105 -5.93 5.43 5.69
CA GLY A 105 -7.16 6.13 6.08
C GLY A 105 -7.35 7.53 5.47
N HIS A 106 -6.51 7.94 4.51
CA HIS A 106 -6.48 9.31 3.95
C HIS A 106 -7.79 9.79 3.28
N HIS A 107 -8.72 8.88 2.94
CA HIS A 107 -10.07 9.26 2.46
C HIS A 107 -11.07 9.60 3.59
N GLY A 108 -10.58 9.88 4.80
CA GLY A 108 -11.37 10.40 5.92
C GLY A 108 -11.88 9.36 6.92
N PHE A 109 -11.43 8.10 6.81
CA PHE A 109 -11.76 7.06 7.79
C PHE A 109 -10.56 6.14 8.04
N ILE A 110 -10.04 6.17 9.26
CA ILE A 110 -8.96 5.29 9.70
C ILE A 110 -9.57 3.96 10.14
N SER A 111 -9.14 2.87 9.51
CA SER A 111 -9.47 1.52 9.97
C SER A 111 -8.28 0.97 10.75
N HIS A 112 -8.53 0.31 11.87
CA HIS A 112 -7.50 -0.44 12.57
C HIS A 112 -7.38 -1.84 11.97
N SER A 113 -6.16 -2.31 11.81
CA SER A 113 -5.82 -3.63 11.26
C SER A 113 -6.59 -4.77 11.93
N GLN A 114 -6.74 -4.71 13.25
CA GLN A 114 -7.47 -5.68 14.07
C GLN A 114 -9.00 -5.68 13.85
N ASP A 115 -9.56 -4.55 13.42
CA ASP A 115 -11.01 -4.36 13.28
C ASP A 115 -11.50 -4.59 11.83
N GLN A 116 -10.59 -4.88 10.90
CA GLN A 116 -10.94 -5.08 9.50
C GLN A 116 -11.68 -6.40 9.26
N ASP A 117 -12.81 -6.31 8.56
CA ASP A 117 -13.48 -7.46 7.94
C ASP A 117 -12.66 -7.96 6.74
N LYS A 118 -11.72 -8.86 7.02
CA LYS A 118 -10.76 -9.44 6.06
C LYS A 118 -11.45 -10.03 4.82
N SER A 119 -12.62 -10.63 5.00
CA SER A 119 -13.39 -11.27 3.93
C SER A 119 -13.80 -10.32 2.80
N ARG A 120 -13.87 -9.01 3.08
CA ARG A 120 -14.18 -7.97 2.07
C ARG A 120 -13.04 -7.71 1.10
N TRP A 121 -11.81 -7.95 1.53
CA TRP A 121 -10.61 -7.55 0.82
C TRP A 121 -9.86 -8.73 0.22
N GLU A 122 -10.08 -9.94 0.73
CA GLU A 122 -9.57 -11.18 0.14
C GLU A 122 -9.80 -11.23 -1.38
N MET A 123 -8.80 -11.73 -2.09
CA MET A 123 -8.89 -11.92 -3.54
C MET A 123 -9.89 -13.05 -3.83
N PRO A 124 -10.95 -12.83 -4.61
CA PRO A 124 -11.84 -13.90 -5.03
C PRO A 124 -11.07 -14.96 -5.84
N ALA A 125 -11.43 -16.24 -5.71
CA ALA A 125 -10.80 -17.33 -6.45
C ALA A 125 -10.80 -17.12 -7.97
N SER A 126 -11.84 -16.45 -8.50
CA SER A 126 -11.92 -16.10 -9.93
C SER A 126 -10.85 -15.12 -10.41
N LEU A 127 -10.18 -14.42 -9.49
CA LEU A 127 -9.12 -13.44 -9.75
C LEU A 127 -7.76 -13.89 -9.19
N ALA A 128 -7.64 -15.14 -8.72
CA ALA A 128 -6.42 -15.63 -8.08
C ALA A 128 -5.18 -15.52 -8.98
N SER A 129 -5.36 -15.54 -10.31
CA SER A 129 -4.28 -15.35 -11.30
C SER A 129 -3.58 -13.99 -11.18
N TYR A 130 -4.24 -12.98 -10.61
CA TYR A 130 -3.66 -11.64 -10.40
C TYR A 130 -2.93 -11.51 -9.06
N ALA A 131 -3.23 -12.38 -8.08
CA ALA A 131 -2.78 -12.20 -6.70
C ALA A 131 -1.25 -12.13 -6.57
N ALA A 132 -0.52 -12.99 -7.29
CA ALA A 132 0.94 -13.01 -7.26
C ALA A 132 1.55 -11.74 -7.86
N GLN A 133 1.03 -11.28 -9.00
CA GLN A 133 1.50 -10.06 -9.66
C GLN A 133 1.20 -8.82 -8.81
N ASP A 134 -0.02 -8.74 -8.26
CA ASP A 134 -0.44 -7.64 -7.39
C ASP A 134 0.42 -7.56 -6.12
N LYS A 135 0.72 -8.71 -5.49
CA LYS A 135 1.63 -8.80 -4.34
C LYS A 135 3.04 -8.34 -4.71
N GLN A 136 3.59 -8.88 -5.79
CA GLN A 136 4.93 -8.51 -6.26
C GLN A 136 5.03 -6.99 -6.51
N ALA A 137 4.03 -6.38 -7.16
CA ALA A 137 4.03 -4.95 -7.43
C ALA A 137 4.03 -4.11 -6.14
N ARG A 138 3.34 -4.55 -5.08
CA ARG A 138 3.36 -3.88 -3.78
C ARG A 138 4.72 -4.01 -3.07
N GLU A 139 5.34 -5.18 -3.12
CA GLU A 139 6.68 -5.42 -2.56
C GLU A 139 7.76 -4.61 -3.30
N GLU A 140 7.68 -4.55 -4.62
CA GLU A 140 8.55 -3.70 -5.46
C GLU A 140 8.33 -2.22 -5.15
N TRP A 141 7.08 -1.79 -4.97
CA TRP A 141 6.79 -0.40 -4.59
C TRP A 141 7.41 -0.03 -3.24
N ILE A 142 7.28 -0.88 -2.22
CA ILE A 142 7.93 -0.69 -0.91
C ILE A 142 9.45 -0.56 -1.08
N SER A 143 10.06 -1.42 -1.91
CA SER A 143 11.50 -1.39 -2.19
C SER A 143 11.94 -0.08 -2.88
N VAL A 144 11.15 0.42 -3.83
CA VAL A 144 11.38 1.72 -4.48
C VAL A 144 11.30 2.85 -3.47
N LEU A 145 10.30 2.84 -2.58
CA LEU A 145 10.14 3.87 -1.55
C LEU A 145 11.28 3.86 -0.51
N GLU A 146 11.77 2.67 -0.13
CA GLU A 146 12.96 2.53 0.70
C GLU A 146 14.16 3.22 0.06
N ALA A 147 14.44 2.91 -1.22
CA ALA A 147 15.55 3.48 -1.97
C ALA A 147 15.43 5.00 -2.14
N LEU A 148 14.22 5.52 -2.36
CA LEU A 148 13.98 6.95 -2.55
C LEU A 148 14.06 7.77 -1.25
N PHE A 149 13.57 7.23 -0.13
CA PHE A 149 13.36 8.02 1.08
C PHE A 149 14.16 7.55 2.30
N LEU A 150 14.26 6.25 2.54
CA LEU A 150 14.92 5.70 3.73
C LEU A 150 16.43 5.60 3.56
N THR A 151 16.90 4.97 2.48
CA THR A 151 18.33 4.76 2.22
C THR A 151 19.15 6.06 2.25
N PRO A 152 18.71 7.19 1.64
CA PRO A 152 19.44 8.46 1.70
C PRO A 152 19.55 9.06 3.11
N ALA A 153 18.73 8.61 4.06
CA ALA A 153 18.78 9.00 5.46
C ALA A 153 19.51 7.98 6.36
N GLY A 154 20.12 6.94 5.77
CA GLY A 154 20.75 5.85 6.50
C GLY A 154 19.74 4.97 7.25
N LEU A 155 18.54 4.83 6.69
CA LEU A 155 17.47 3.98 7.18
C LEU A 155 17.17 2.86 6.17
N SER A 156 16.47 1.84 6.64
CA SER A 156 15.96 0.70 5.88
C SER A 156 14.55 0.32 6.35
N ILE A 157 13.88 -0.56 5.62
CA ILE A 157 12.59 -1.14 6.04
C ILE A 157 12.70 -2.03 7.29
N ASN A 158 13.92 -2.42 7.67
CA ASN A 158 14.16 -3.20 8.89
C ASN A 158 14.34 -2.31 10.13
N ASP A 159 14.41 -0.99 9.96
CA ASP A 159 14.48 -0.05 11.07
C ASP A 159 13.08 0.20 11.67
N ILE A 160 13.07 0.53 12.96
CA ILE A 160 11.83 0.84 13.68
C ILE A 160 11.50 2.33 13.49
N PRO A 161 10.32 2.68 12.96
CA PRO A 161 9.90 4.07 12.84
C PRO A 161 9.61 4.67 14.24
N PRO A 162 9.69 6.00 14.40
CA PRO A 162 9.27 6.64 15.64
C PRO A 162 7.76 6.52 15.86
N ASP A 163 7.29 6.90 17.04
CA ASP A 163 5.87 6.97 17.34
C ASP A 163 5.11 7.81 16.28
N CYS A 164 4.00 7.26 15.79
CA CYS A 164 3.16 7.93 14.81
C CYS A 164 2.44 9.11 15.44
N SER A 165 2.45 10.26 14.77
CA SER A 165 1.68 11.43 15.18
C SER A 165 0.20 11.23 14.85
N SER A 166 -0.69 11.60 15.78
CA SER A 166 -2.15 11.59 15.54
C SER A 166 -2.59 12.54 14.41
N LEU A 167 -1.73 13.47 14.00
CA LEU A 167 -1.99 14.39 12.88
C LEU A 167 -1.64 13.79 11.51
N LEU A 168 -1.00 12.62 11.45
CA LEU A 168 -0.47 12.05 10.21
C LEU A 168 -1.55 11.83 9.15
N ALA A 169 -2.70 11.26 9.52
CA ALA A 169 -3.76 10.97 8.57
C ALA A 169 -4.28 12.25 7.89
N GLY A 170 -4.49 13.32 8.67
CA GLY A 170 -4.90 14.62 8.14
C GLY A 170 -3.83 15.26 7.26
N PHE A 171 -2.56 15.17 7.67
CA PHE A 171 -1.45 15.65 6.84
C PHE A 171 -1.33 14.88 5.52
N CYS A 172 -1.47 13.55 5.57
CA CYS A 172 -1.49 12.68 4.40
C CYS A 172 -2.63 13.03 3.45
N SER A 173 -3.83 13.29 3.98
CA SER A 173 -5.01 13.67 3.18
C SER A 173 -4.78 15.00 2.44
N ILE A 174 -4.15 15.98 3.08
CA ILE A 174 -3.80 17.26 2.44
C ILE A 174 -2.71 17.05 1.39
N ALA A 175 -1.70 16.22 1.68
CA ALA A 175 -0.63 15.90 0.74
C ALA A 175 -1.17 15.19 -0.51
N ASP A 176 -2.07 14.23 -0.36
CA ASP A 176 -2.78 13.57 -1.47
C ASP A 176 -3.62 14.57 -2.26
N TRP A 177 -4.38 15.44 -1.60
CA TRP A 177 -5.18 16.45 -2.28
C TRP A 177 -4.33 17.42 -3.11
N LEU A 178 -3.20 17.87 -2.57
CA LEU A 178 -2.24 18.71 -3.31
C LEU A 178 -1.56 17.95 -4.45
N GLY A 179 -1.19 16.68 -4.23
CA GLY A 179 -0.60 15.80 -5.25
C GLY A 179 -1.56 15.49 -6.40
N SER A 180 -2.85 15.42 -6.10
CA SER A 180 -3.93 15.22 -7.05
C SER A 180 -4.29 16.48 -7.85
N TRP A 181 -3.72 17.63 -7.52
CA TRP A 181 -4.01 18.87 -8.24
C TRP A 181 -3.26 18.90 -9.57
N THR A 182 -3.97 18.66 -10.67
CA THR A 182 -3.37 18.57 -12.01
C THR A 182 -3.38 19.91 -12.75
N THR A 183 -2.27 20.67 -12.68
CA THR A 183 -2.07 21.91 -13.42
C THR A 183 -0.62 22.07 -13.86
N THR A 184 -0.34 22.98 -14.79
CA THR A 184 1.03 23.30 -15.22
C THR A 184 1.93 23.83 -14.10
N ASN A 185 1.35 24.31 -12.99
CA ASN A 185 2.08 24.83 -11.84
C ASN A 185 2.22 23.81 -10.69
N THR A 186 1.69 22.60 -10.86
CA THR A 186 1.67 21.54 -9.84
C THR A 186 2.18 20.23 -10.42
N PHE A 187 1.33 19.21 -10.56
CA PHE A 187 1.67 17.90 -11.09
C PHE A 187 0.94 17.69 -12.42
N LEU A 188 1.65 17.17 -13.43
CA LEU A 188 1.06 16.71 -14.68
C LEU A 188 1.19 15.20 -14.74
N PHE A 189 0.24 14.53 -15.40
CA PHE A 189 0.41 13.12 -15.72
C PHE A 189 1.61 12.97 -16.64
N ASN A 190 2.49 12.01 -16.33
CA ASN A 190 3.50 11.60 -17.26
C ASN A 190 2.88 10.56 -18.21
N GLU A 191 2.75 10.93 -19.48
CA GLU A 191 2.22 10.05 -20.54
C GLU A 191 3.34 9.33 -21.31
N ASP A 192 4.61 9.62 -20.99
CA ASP A 192 5.74 8.93 -21.60
C ASP A 192 5.65 7.43 -21.27
N ALA A 193 5.85 6.59 -22.31
CA ALA A 193 6.06 5.17 -22.07
C ALA A 193 7.25 5.00 -21.11
N PRO A 194 7.22 4.05 -20.17
CA PRO A 194 8.38 3.76 -19.34
C PRO A 194 9.58 3.52 -20.28
N SER A 195 10.56 4.42 -20.26
CA SER A 195 11.81 4.20 -20.99
C SER A 195 12.43 2.94 -20.43
N ASP A 196 12.74 1.97 -21.30
CA ASP A 196 13.29 0.64 -20.95
C ASP A 196 14.10 0.68 -19.64
N ILE A 197 13.52 0.13 -18.55
CA ILE A 197 14.18 -0.11 -17.27
C ILE A 197 14.78 -1.51 -17.30
#